data_AF-A0A848DN31-F1
#
_entry.id   AF-A0A848DN31-F1
#
_cell.length_a   1.000
_cell.length_b   1.000
_cell.length_c   1.000
_cell.angle_alpha   90.00
_cell.angle_beta   90.00
_cell.angle_gamma   90.00
#
_symmetry.space_group_name_H-M   'P 1'
#
loop_
_entity.id
_entity.type
_entity.pdbx_description
1 polymer ?
#
loop_
_entity_poly.entity_id
_entity_poly.type
_entity_poly.pdbx_seq_one_letter_code
_entity_poly.pdbx_strand_id
1 'polypeptide(L)'
;MAKLLYAATMSLDGYIAGPGGDMSWLTEHVAGDNPTADRLLNSVGAILAGNNTFGGDDPNRGTDSEGAFGGRYHGPVFVLTHRPPAEPPADVTFVGDLPSAIAESKKAAGDKYVNVLGANVAKQCIEAKQLDEILVFVAPVLLGDGVRLFDHPGGANVRLKPLAGETAHWFSVVY
;
A
#
# COMPACT_ATOMS: atom_id res chain seq x y z
N MET A 1 -14.69 11.45 6.80
CA MET A 1 -13.34 11.19 7.37
C MET A 1 -12.70 10.10 6.55
N ALA A 2 -11.51 10.37 6.02
CA ALA A 2 -10.75 9.42 5.20
C ALA A 2 -10.57 8.07 5.88
N LYS A 3 -10.77 7.00 5.10
CA LYS A 3 -10.49 5.62 5.47
C LYS A 3 -9.05 5.24 5.10
N LEU A 4 -8.42 4.38 5.89
CA LEU A 4 -7.18 3.70 5.49
C LEU A 4 -7.50 2.43 4.72
N LEU A 5 -6.94 2.32 3.53
CA LEU A 5 -7.03 1.15 2.67
C LEU A 5 -5.63 0.61 2.43
N TYR A 6 -5.40 -0.67 2.73
CA TYR A 6 -4.20 -1.38 2.30
C TYR A 6 -4.48 -2.08 0.98
N ALA A 7 -3.98 -1.53 -0.13
CA ALA A 7 -4.11 -2.11 -1.45
C ALA A 7 -2.76 -2.58 -2.00
N ALA A 8 -2.69 -3.83 -2.46
CA ALA A 8 -1.47 -4.39 -3.04
C ALA A 8 -1.76 -5.45 -4.11
N THR A 9 -0.86 -5.56 -5.08
CA THR A 9 -0.76 -6.77 -5.91
C THR A 9 0.04 -7.82 -5.15
N MET A 10 -0.43 -9.06 -5.17
CA MET A 10 0.14 -10.17 -4.41
C MET A 10 0.21 -11.41 -5.31
N SER A 11 1.32 -12.14 -5.24
CA SER A 11 1.44 -13.47 -5.82
C SER A 11 0.44 -14.45 -5.18
N LEU A 12 0.14 -15.56 -5.85
CA LEU A 12 -0.82 -16.55 -5.37
C LEU A 12 -0.39 -17.19 -4.03
N ASP A 13 0.91 -17.28 -3.77
CA ASP A 13 1.51 -17.78 -2.52
C ASP A 13 1.73 -16.71 -1.44
N GLY A 14 1.26 -15.48 -1.67
CA GLY A 14 1.09 -14.49 -0.60
C GLY A 14 2.17 -13.42 -0.49
N TYR A 15 2.98 -13.19 -1.54
CA TYR A 15 4.09 -12.24 -1.53
C TYR A 15 3.76 -10.99 -2.36
N ILE A 16 4.17 -9.81 -1.86
CA ILE A 16 3.97 -8.50 -2.53
C ILE A 16 5.26 -7.93 -3.12
N ALA A 17 6.40 -8.54 -2.79
CA ALA A 17 7.71 -8.27 -3.37
C ALA A 17 8.55 -9.54 -3.26
N GLY A 18 9.46 -9.76 -4.20
CA GLY A 18 10.43 -10.85 -4.15
C GLY A 18 11.53 -10.63 -3.09
N PRO A 19 12.52 -11.53 -3.03
CA PRO A 19 13.67 -11.38 -2.15
C PRO A 19 14.37 -10.03 -2.33
N GLY A 20 14.77 -9.40 -1.22
CA GLY A 20 15.39 -8.06 -1.26
C GLY A 20 14.43 -6.92 -1.63
N GLY A 21 13.12 -7.19 -1.76
CA GLY A 21 12.14 -6.19 -2.17
C GLY A 21 12.00 -6.05 -3.68
N ASP A 22 12.44 -7.04 -4.46
CA ASP A 22 12.34 -7.07 -5.92
C ASP A 22 10.88 -6.92 -6.41
N MET A 23 10.66 -5.95 -7.30
CA MET A 23 9.36 -5.65 -7.87
C MET A 23 9.29 -5.98 -9.37
N SER A 24 10.38 -6.45 -9.99
CA SER A 24 10.45 -6.73 -11.42
C SER A 24 9.37 -7.71 -11.91
N TRP A 25 8.99 -8.68 -11.06
CA TRP A 25 7.94 -9.66 -11.32
C TRP A 25 6.57 -9.04 -11.63
N LEU A 26 6.30 -7.82 -11.18
CA LEU A 26 5.01 -7.15 -11.46
C LEU A 26 4.84 -6.78 -12.93
N THR A 27 5.93 -6.53 -13.66
CA THR A 27 5.88 -6.09 -15.07
C THR A 27 5.10 -7.06 -15.96
N GLU A 28 5.20 -8.36 -15.69
CA GLU A 28 4.54 -9.42 -16.46
C GLU A 28 3.06 -9.61 -16.09
N HIS A 29 2.59 -9.00 -14.99
CA HIS A 29 1.29 -9.31 -14.39
C HIS A 29 0.38 -8.09 -14.15
N VAL A 30 0.94 -6.88 -14.17
CA VAL A 30 0.21 -5.62 -13.95
C VAL A 30 -0.03 -4.86 -15.27
N ALA A 31 0.38 -5.42 -16.41
CA ALA A 31 0.10 -4.84 -17.71
C ALA A 31 -1.38 -4.98 -18.11
N GLY A 32 -2.02 -3.86 -18.45
CA GLY A 32 -3.37 -3.80 -19.03
C GLY A 32 -4.40 -3.03 -18.20
N ASP A 33 -5.60 -2.89 -18.77
CA ASP A 33 -6.70 -2.16 -18.13
C ASP A 33 -7.26 -2.95 -16.94
N ASN A 34 -7.29 -2.31 -15.77
CA ASN A 34 -7.90 -2.86 -14.56
C ASN A 34 -8.89 -1.83 -13.98
N PRO A 35 -10.20 -1.97 -14.24
CA PRO A 35 -11.21 -1.01 -13.80
C PRO A 35 -11.23 -0.77 -12.28
N THR A 36 -10.88 -1.79 -11.49
CA THR A 36 -10.82 -1.68 -10.04
C THR A 36 -9.61 -0.85 -9.61
N ALA A 37 -8.44 -1.07 -10.23
CA ALA A 37 -7.26 -0.26 -9.97
C ALA A 37 -7.47 1.21 -10.38
N ASP A 38 -8.13 1.45 -11.51
CA ASP A 38 -8.48 2.80 -11.98
C ASP A 38 -9.46 3.49 -11.03
N ARG A 39 -10.49 2.79 -10.58
CA ARG A 39 -11.44 3.33 -9.59
C ARG A 39 -10.74 3.62 -8.27
N LEU A 40 -9.86 2.73 -7.82
CA LEU A 40 -9.05 2.95 -6.63
C LEU A 40 -8.21 4.22 -6.79
N LEU A 41 -7.41 4.34 -7.85
CA LEU A 41 -6.57 5.52 -8.11
C LEU A 41 -7.36 6.83 -7.99
N ASN A 42 -8.53 6.90 -8.63
CA ASN A 42 -9.40 8.08 -8.58
C ASN A 42 -9.96 8.39 -7.17
N SER A 43 -10.03 7.37 -6.33
CA SER A 43 -10.55 7.42 -4.96
C SER A 43 -9.45 7.60 -3.90
N VAL A 44 -8.17 7.62 -4.28
CA VAL A 44 -7.05 7.92 -3.36
C VAL A 44 -6.86 9.42 -3.23
N GLY A 45 -6.79 9.91 -1.99
CA GLY A 45 -6.51 11.30 -1.66
C GLY A 45 -5.09 11.50 -1.15
N ALA A 46 -4.53 10.53 -0.42
CA ALA A 46 -3.16 10.54 0.09
C ALA A 46 -2.54 9.14 0.05
N ILE A 47 -1.22 9.05 -0.02
CA ILE A 47 -0.46 7.81 0.21
C ILE A 47 0.22 7.86 1.58
N LEU A 48 0.18 6.75 2.31
CA LEU A 48 0.99 6.51 3.49
C LEU A 48 1.89 5.30 3.23
N ALA A 49 3.19 5.51 3.11
CA ALA A 49 4.17 4.46 2.81
C ALA A 49 5.21 4.32 3.93
N GLY A 50 5.79 3.13 4.07
CA GLY A 50 6.99 2.94 4.88
C GLY A 50 8.25 3.34 4.13
N ASN A 51 9.33 3.65 4.85
CA ASN A 51 10.61 4.03 4.25
C ASN A 51 11.15 3.02 3.21
N ASN A 52 11.03 1.73 3.49
CA ASN A 52 11.50 0.68 2.58
C ASN A 52 10.66 0.58 1.31
N THR A 53 9.37 0.96 1.36
CA THR A 53 8.51 0.97 0.19
C THR A 53 8.75 2.24 -0.64
N PHE A 54 8.90 3.39 0.03
CA PHE A 54 9.16 4.65 -0.66
C PHE A 54 10.54 4.68 -1.36
N GLY A 55 11.59 4.20 -0.68
CA GLY A 55 12.94 4.09 -1.25
C GLY A 55 13.26 2.73 -1.88
N GLY A 56 12.26 1.85 -2.00
CA GLY A 56 12.42 0.48 -2.46
C GLY A 56 12.53 0.35 -3.97
N ASP A 57 12.49 -0.89 -4.46
CA ASP A 57 12.46 -1.14 -5.90
C ASP A 57 11.15 -0.65 -6.54
N ASP A 58 11.23 -0.26 -7.81
CA ASP A 58 10.08 0.10 -8.64
C ASP A 58 10.29 -0.53 -10.02
N PRO A 59 9.33 -1.33 -10.52
CA PRO A 59 9.48 -2.02 -11.81
C PRO A 59 9.62 -1.06 -13.00
N ASN A 60 9.20 0.20 -12.83
CA ASN A 60 9.23 1.25 -13.84
C ASN A 60 10.31 2.31 -13.54
N ARG A 61 11.26 2.03 -12.65
CA ARG A 61 12.33 2.96 -12.26
C ARG A 61 13.06 3.52 -13.49
N GLY A 62 13.18 4.85 -13.55
CA GLY A 62 13.82 5.56 -14.66
C GLY A 62 12.94 5.72 -15.91
N THR A 63 11.64 5.43 -15.82
CA THR A 63 10.66 5.63 -16.89
C THR A 63 9.59 6.65 -16.48
N ASP A 64 8.76 7.10 -17.42
CA ASP A 64 7.64 8.00 -17.16
C ASP A 64 6.54 7.38 -16.27
N SER A 65 6.62 6.07 -15.99
CA SER A 65 5.68 5.32 -15.14
C SER A 65 6.28 4.98 -13.76
N GLU A 66 7.40 5.59 -13.37
CA GLU A 66 7.98 5.44 -12.03
C GLU A 66 7.04 6.01 -10.97
N GLY A 67 6.81 5.26 -9.89
CA GLY A 67 6.02 5.66 -8.74
C GLY A 67 4.68 4.94 -8.61
N ALA A 68 3.95 5.30 -7.56
CA ALA A 68 2.69 4.65 -7.21
C ALA A 68 1.66 4.70 -8.36
N PHE A 69 0.94 3.59 -8.54
CA PHE A 69 -0.02 3.41 -9.63
C PHE A 69 0.62 3.58 -11.03
N GLY A 70 1.88 3.15 -11.20
CA GLY A 70 2.60 3.30 -12.47
C GLY A 70 2.81 4.77 -12.83
N GLY A 71 3.23 5.58 -11.85
CA GLY A 71 3.46 7.02 -11.99
C GLY A 71 2.21 7.88 -12.14
N ARG A 72 1.00 7.30 -12.12
CA ARG A 72 -0.26 8.02 -12.36
C ARG A 72 -0.78 8.79 -11.14
N TYR A 73 -0.24 8.56 -9.96
CA TYR A 73 -0.65 9.27 -8.74
C TYR A 73 0.18 10.53 -8.53
N HIS A 74 -0.49 11.68 -8.38
CA HIS A 74 0.13 13.00 -8.22
C HIS A 74 -0.34 13.76 -6.97
N GLY A 75 -0.65 13.04 -5.89
CA GLY A 75 -1.13 13.65 -4.63
C GLY A 75 -0.12 13.57 -3.47
N PRO A 76 -0.54 14.00 -2.26
CA PRO A 76 0.31 13.99 -1.07
C PRO A 76 0.82 12.59 -0.70
N VAL A 77 2.13 12.48 -0.47
CA VAL A 77 2.79 11.26 -0.01
C VAL A 77 3.37 11.47 1.39
N PHE A 78 3.00 10.59 2.32
CA PHE A 78 3.52 10.55 3.69
C PHE A 78 4.41 9.32 3.86
N VAL A 79 5.63 9.51 4.35
CA VAL A 79 6.59 8.43 4.58
C VAL A 79 6.83 8.27 6.08
N LEU A 80 6.40 7.14 6.64
CA LEU A 80 6.66 6.77 8.03
C LEU A 80 8.12 6.31 8.17
N THR A 81 8.94 7.14 8.84
CA THR A 81 10.35 6.85 9.09
C THR A 81 10.90 7.63 10.28
N HIS A 82 11.74 6.98 11.07
CA HIS A 82 12.55 7.65 12.11
C HIS A 82 13.82 8.28 11.54
N ARG A 83 14.11 8.08 10.24
CA ARG A 83 15.34 8.52 9.57
C ARG A 83 14.97 9.27 8.27
N PRO A 84 14.43 10.49 8.37
CA PRO A 84 14.16 11.29 7.18
C PRO A 84 15.46 11.62 6.45
N PRO A 85 15.44 11.79 5.11
CA PRO A 85 16.60 12.28 4.37
C PRO A 85 16.95 13.71 4.82
N ALA A 86 18.23 14.07 4.69
CA ALA A 86 18.70 15.43 4.98
C ALA A 86 18.03 16.47 4.07
N GLU A 87 17.77 16.08 2.82
CA GLU A 87 17.09 16.88 1.80
C GLU A 87 15.85 16.11 1.32
N PRO A 88 14.68 16.32 1.95
CA PRO A 88 13.44 15.67 1.53
C PRO A 88 12.94 16.23 0.19
N PRO A 89 12.38 15.39 -0.70
CA PRO A 89 11.66 15.87 -1.87
C PRO A 89 10.51 16.79 -1.47
N ALA A 90 10.27 17.84 -2.25
CA ALA A 90 9.31 18.90 -1.91
C ALA A 90 7.87 18.38 -1.69
N ASP A 91 7.47 17.33 -2.41
CA ASP A 91 6.10 16.80 -2.41
C ASP A 91 5.91 15.60 -1.46
N VAL A 92 6.89 15.33 -0.58
CA VAL A 92 6.89 14.18 0.33
C VAL A 92 7.05 14.64 1.78
N THR A 93 6.10 14.26 2.63
CA THR A 93 6.15 14.54 4.07
C THR A 93 6.68 13.34 4.82
N PHE A 94 7.80 13.48 5.54
CA PHE A 94 8.35 12.41 6.38
C PHE A 94 7.85 12.57 7.81
N VAL A 95 7.27 11.51 8.38
CA VAL A 95 6.65 11.53 9.70
C VAL A 95 7.28 10.45 10.59
N GLY A 96 7.57 10.81 11.84
CA GLY A 96 8.35 9.98 12.77
C GLY A 96 7.57 8.89 13.49
N ASP A 97 6.24 8.99 13.56
CA ASP A 97 5.40 8.07 14.31
C ASP A 97 4.08 7.78 13.59
N LEU A 98 3.51 6.60 13.86
CA LEU A 98 2.31 6.11 13.17
C LEU A 98 1.06 6.97 13.45
N PRO A 99 0.73 7.35 14.71
CA PRO A 99 -0.42 8.21 14.98
C PRO A 99 -0.41 9.53 14.19
N SER A 100 0.74 10.23 14.15
CA SER A 100 0.89 11.46 13.38
C SER A 100 0.77 11.19 11.89
N ALA A 101 1.41 10.13 11.37
CA ALA A 101 1.35 9.79 9.95
C ALA A 101 -0.08 9.48 9.49
N ILE A 102 -0.87 8.79 10.32
CA ILE A 102 -2.30 8.53 10.07
C ILE A 102 -3.11 9.82 10.10
N ALA A 103 -2.91 10.66 11.12
CA ALA A 103 -3.67 11.89 11.28
C ALA A 103 -3.43 12.86 10.11
N GLU A 104 -2.17 13.08 9.74
CA GLU A 104 -1.80 13.98 8.66
C GLU A 104 -2.24 13.47 7.29
N SER A 105 -2.03 12.17 7.01
CA SER A 105 -2.48 11.58 5.74
C SER A 105 -4.00 11.59 5.61
N LYS A 106 -4.76 11.29 6.68
CA LYS A 106 -6.24 11.41 6.68
C LYS A 106 -6.68 12.85 6.44
N LYS A 107 -6.02 13.82 7.06
CA LYS A 107 -6.32 15.25 6.86
C LYS A 107 -6.10 15.65 5.40
N ALA A 108 -4.99 15.22 4.80
CA ALA A 108 -4.67 15.50 3.40
C ALA A 108 -5.62 14.78 2.42
N ALA A 109 -6.05 13.56 2.75
CA ALA A 109 -6.97 12.79 1.90
C ALA A 109 -8.41 13.33 1.90
N GLY A 110 -8.82 14.07 2.94
CA GLY A 110 -10.19 14.61 3.05
C GLY A 110 -11.24 13.51 3.16
N ASP A 111 -12.09 13.39 2.14
CA ASP A 111 -13.13 12.35 2.05
C ASP A 111 -12.73 11.15 1.17
N LYS A 112 -11.52 11.18 0.62
CA LYS A 112 -10.94 10.07 -0.16
C LYS A 112 -10.18 9.08 0.74
N TYR A 113 -9.68 7.99 0.15
CA TYR A 113 -8.84 7.03 0.86
C TYR A 113 -7.45 7.58 1.15
N VAL A 114 -6.88 7.15 2.27
CA VAL A 114 -5.43 7.04 2.45
C VAL A 114 -5.03 5.64 1.98
N ASN A 115 -4.27 5.55 0.89
CA ASN A 115 -3.73 4.27 0.43
C ASN A 115 -2.43 3.94 1.18
N VAL A 116 -2.46 2.86 1.95
CA VAL A 116 -1.32 2.36 2.72
C VAL A 116 -0.47 1.46 1.82
N LEU A 117 0.81 1.77 1.68
CA LEU A 117 1.78 1.00 0.92
C LEU A 117 2.85 0.38 1.84
N GLY A 118 3.08 -0.91 1.66
CA GLY A 118 4.08 -1.69 2.39
C GLY A 118 3.50 -2.50 3.57
N ALA A 119 3.85 -3.79 3.61
CA ALA A 119 3.33 -4.74 4.58
C ALA A 119 3.59 -4.35 6.04
N ASN A 120 4.75 -3.73 6.34
CA ASN A 120 5.07 -3.34 7.71
C ASN A 120 4.17 -2.21 8.23
N VAL A 121 3.91 -1.17 7.42
CA VAL A 121 3.00 -0.07 7.82
C VAL A 121 1.57 -0.56 7.91
N ALA A 122 1.12 -1.40 6.97
CA ALA A 122 -0.19 -2.03 7.02
C ALA A 122 -0.39 -2.86 8.30
N LYS A 123 0.60 -3.69 8.66
CA LYS A 123 0.59 -4.46 9.91
C LYS A 123 0.45 -3.56 11.14
N GLN A 124 1.25 -2.50 11.23
CA GLN A 124 1.16 -1.55 12.34
C GLN A 124 -0.23 -0.88 12.41
N CYS A 125 -0.85 -0.54 11.27
CA CYS A 125 -2.20 -0.01 11.23
C CYS A 125 -3.24 -1.02 11.74
N ILE A 126 -3.10 -2.30 11.42
CA ILE A 126 -3.97 -3.38 11.92
C ILE A 126 -3.81 -3.53 13.43
N GLU A 127 -2.57 -3.57 13.94
CA GLU A 127 -2.28 -3.70 15.38
C GLU A 127 -2.84 -2.52 16.18
N ALA A 128 -2.77 -1.30 15.61
CA ALA A 128 -3.34 -0.09 16.19
C ALA A 128 -4.86 0.04 16.01
N LYS A 129 -5.51 -0.94 15.36
CA LYS A 129 -6.94 -0.94 15.00
C LYS A 129 -7.37 0.28 14.17
N GLN A 130 -6.49 0.75 13.27
CA GLN A 130 -6.71 1.92 12.43
C GLN A 130 -6.91 1.59 10.94
N LEU A 131 -6.62 0.38 10.49
CA LEU A 131 -6.86 -0.03 9.11
C LEU A 131 -8.36 -0.31 8.90
N ASP A 132 -8.99 0.29 7.89
CA ASP A 132 -10.42 0.15 7.63
C ASP A 132 -10.70 -0.95 6.60
N GLU A 133 -9.91 -0.97 5.51
CA GLU A 133 -10.16 -1.85 4.36
C GLU A 133 -8.85 -2.47 3.81
N ILE A 134 -9.00 -3.61 3.15
CA ILE A 134 -7.92 -4.32 2.43
C ILE A 134 -8.42 -4.64 1.03
N LEU A 135 -7.60 -4.39 0.02
CA LEU A 135 -7.81 -4.80 -1.36
C LEU A 135 -6.59 -5.57 -1.87
N VAL A 136 -6.80 -6.77 -2.40
CA VAL A 136 -5.71 -7.59 -2.95
C VAL A 136 -5.96 -7.91 -4.42
N PHE A 137 -5.01 -7.56 -5.29
CA PHE A 137 -4.98 -8.04 -6.67
C PHE A 137 -4.12 -9.30 -6.72
N VAL A 138 -4.72 -10.46 -6.97
CA VAL A 138 -3.97 -11.73 -6.98
C VAL A 138 -3.41 -11.99 -8.38
N ALA A 139 -2.08 -12.00 -8.49
CA ALA A 139 -1.35 -12.35 -9.71
C ALA A 139 -1.17 -13.88 -9.82
N PRO A 140 -1.26 -14.45 -11.03
CA PRO A 140 -1.20 -15.90 -11.25
C PRO A 140 0.25 -16.44 -11.26
N VAL A 141 1.02 -16.11 -10.22
CA VAL A 141 2.44 -16.50 -10.07
C VAL A 141 2.72 -16.95 -8.64
N LEU A 142 3.66 -17.87 -8.47
CA LEU A 142 4.21 -18.27 -7.18
C LEU A 142 5.65 -17.74 -7.10
N LEU A 143 5.94 -16.83 -6.16
CA LEU A 143 7.28 -16.25 -6.02
C LEU A 143 8.21 -17.11 -5.15
N GLY A 144 7.65 -17.92 -4.27
CA GLY A 144 8.37 -18.82 -3.37
C GLY A 144 9.03 -18.16 -2.16
N ASP A 145 9.44 -16.89 -2.27
CA ASP A 145 10.04 -16.12 -1.17
C ASP A 145 9.91 -14.60 -1.38
N GLY A 146 10.20 -13.82 -0.34
CA GLY A 146 10.19 -12.36 -0.35
C GLY A 146 9.36 -11.73 0.77
N VAL A 147 8.74 -10.60 0.49
CA VAL A 147 7.91 -9.87 1.45
C VAL A 147 6.48 -10.38 1.39
N ARG A 148 6.00 -11.02 2.47
CA ARG A 148 4.60 -11.47 2.56
C ARG A 148 3.63 -10.29 2.71
N LEU A 149 2.43 -10.40 2.15
CA LEU A 149 1.35 -9.42 2.30
C LEU A 149 1.08 -9.10 3.79
N PHE A 150 1.08 -10.14 4.63
CA PHE A 150 0.88 -10.04 6.06
C PHE A 150 1.71 -11.11 6.78
N ASP A 151 2.83 -10.70 7.39
CA ASP A 151 3.68 -11.55 8.22
C ASP A 151 3.52 -11.23 9.71
N HIS A 152 2.77 -12.09 10.41
CA HIS A 152 2.48 -11.92 11.83
C HIS A 152 2.53 -13.25 12.59
N PRO A 153 3.72 -13.87 12.70
CA PRO A 153 3.89 -15.10 13.47
C PRO A 153 3.54 -14.87 14.94
N GLY A 154 2.72 -15.76 15.51
CA GLY A 154 2.23 -15.63 16.89
C GLY A 154 1.14 -14.56 17.09
N GLY A 155 0.69 -13.89 16.02
CA GLY A 155 -0.39 -12.92 16.07
C GLY A 155 -1.78 -13.55 16.21
N ALA A 156 -2.78 -12.69 16.47
CA ALA A 156 -4.19 -13.09 16.47
C ALA A 156 -4.79 -13.04 15.06
N ASN A 157 -5.87 -13.81 14.84
CA ASN A 157 -6.62 -13.77 13.60
C ASN A 157 -7.21 -12.38 13.35
N VAL A 158 -6.90 -11.78 12.20
CA VAL A 158 -7.54 -10.56 11.71
C VAL A 158 -8.81 -10.95 10.97
N ARG A 159 -9.97 -10.53 11.46
CA ARG A 159 -11.25 -10.84 10.82
C ARG A 159 -11.51 -9.87 9.68
N LEU A 160 -11.91 -10.41 8.54
CA LEU A 160 -12.25 -9.65 7.34
C LEU A 160 -13.68 -9.98 6.92
N LYS A 161 -14.40 -9.00 6.39
CA LYS A 161 -15.72 -9.19 5.78
C LYS A 161 -15.67 -8.68 4.34
N PRO A 162 -16.16 -9.45 3.34
CA PRO A 162 -16.26 -8.96 1.97
C PRO A 162 -17.03 -7.64 1.92
N LEU A 163 -16.51 -6.67 1.17
CA LEU A 163 -17.18 -5.40 0.97
C LEU A 163 -18.30 -5.59 -0.06
N ALA A 164 -19.54 -5.33 0.35
CA ALA A 164 -20.71 -5.58 -0.50
C ALA A 164 -20.69 -4.67 -1.73
N GLY A 165 -20.95 -5.25 -2.91
CA GLY A 165 -20.97 -4.51 -4.17
C GLY A 165 -19.59 -4.27 -4.80
N GLU A 166 -18.53 -4.80 -4.19
CA GLU A 166 -17.16 -4.65 -4.69
C GLU A 166 -16.60 -5.93 -5.31
N THR A 167 -15.44 -5.83 -5.97
CA THR A 167 -14.78 -6.96 -6.63
C THR A 167 -14.33 -8.04 -5.65
N ALA A 168 -14.00 -9.21 -6.21
CA ALA A 168 -13.30 -10.23 -5.46
C ALA A 168 -12.06 -9.62 -4.76
N HIS A 169 -11.87 -9.98 -3.49
CA HIS A 169 -10.75 -9.58 -2.63
C HIS A 169 -10.73 -8.13 -2.11
N TRP A 170 -11.87 -7.44 -2.07
CA TRP A 170 -12.05 -6.22 -1.28
C TRP A 170 -12.77 -6.51 0.04
N PHE A 171 -12.17 -6.13 1.16
CA PHE A 171 -12.67 -6.45 2.49
C PHE A 171 -12.65 -5.26 3.44
N SER A 172 -13.61 -5.20 4.36
CA SER A 172 -13.51 -4.38 5.57
C SER A 172 -12.84 -5.17 6.69
N VAL A 173 -11.98 -4.52 7.47
CA VAL A 173 -11.34 -5.10 8.66
C VAL A 173 -12.31 -5.04 9.86
N VAL A 174 -12.35 -6.11 10.66
CA VAL A 174 -13.26 -6.24 11.81
C VAL A 174 -12.44 -6.51 13.08
N TYR A 175 -12.48 -5.56 14.02
CA TYR A 175 -11.77 -5.64 15.30
C TYR A 175 -12.59 -6.24 16.46
#